data_AF-A0A9E3X2B1-F1
#
_entry.id   AF-A0A9E3X2B1-F1
#
_cell.length_a   1.000
_cell.length_b   1.000
_cell.length_c   1.000
_cell.angle_alpha   90.00
_cell.angle_beta   90.00
_cell.angle_gamma   90.00
#
_symmetry.space_group_name_H-M   'P 1'
#
loop_
_entity.id
_entity.type
_entity.pdbx_description
1 polymer ?
#
loop_
_entity_poly.entity_id
_entity_poly.type
_entity_poly.pdbx_seq_one_letter_code
_entity_poly.pdbx_strand_id
1 'polypeptide(L)'
;MYGYTERKVRLANGQAVNSTRDLIRVMGWIGTALVALQGKQVVSRKSDCHRLYRHHVNDEWAPFLEELYEQCRNEWRYLIPTGARERAALRAICQRALAFENHFLQIYKQFLLAELTANAEERRAHALWVQEKLPLQDPQSLAIIETVAGREKGCH
;
A
#
# COMPACT_ATOMS: atom_id res chain seq x y z
N MET A 1 3.00 -13.26 13.85
CA MET A 1 1.84 -13.19 12.92
C MET A 1 1.76 -11.75 12.44
N TYR A 2 1.65 -11.50 11.12
CA TYR A 2 1.87 -10.16 10.52
C TYR A 2 0.68 -9.17 10.65
N GLY A 3 -0.27 -9.40 11.58
CA GLY A 3 -1.42 -8.51 11.82
C GLY A 3 -2.53 -8.49 10.76
N TYR A 4 -2.26 -8.88 9.50
CA TYR A 4 -3.23 -8.76 8.39
C TYR A 4 -4.53 -9.60 8.50
N THR A 5 -4.57 -10.51 9.47
CA THR A 5 -5.61 -11.53 9.63
C THR A 5 -6.60 -11.22 10.75
N GLU A 6 -6.48 -10.08 11.42
CA GLU A 6 -7.28 -9.77 12.62
C GLU A 6 -8.68 -9.24 12.29
N ARG A 7 -8.94 -8.86 11.04
CA ARG A 7 -10.25 -8.37 10.63
C ARG A 7 -11.29 -9.48 10.66
N LYS A 8 -12.39 -9.21 11.35
CA LYS A 8 -13.55 -10.11 11.38
C LYS A 8 -14.52 -9.89 10.21
N VAL A 9 -15.06 -10.99 9.69
CA VAL A 9 -16.21 -11.03 8.77
C VAL A 9 -17.34 -11.84 9.41
N ARG A 10 -18.58 -11.49 9.08
CA ARG A 10 -19.75 -12.21 9.58
C ARG A 10 -20.17 -13.26 8.55
N LEU A 11 -20.24 -14.51 8.99
CA LEU A 11 -20.74 -15.64 8.20
C LEU A 11 -22.27 -15.63 8.13
N ALA A 12 -22.85 -16.41 7.22
CA ALA A 12 -24.31 -16.54 7.08
C ALA A 12 -25.00 -17.08 8.34
N ASN A 13 -24.28 -17.86 9.15
CA ASN A 13 -24.74 -18.34 10.46
C ASN A 13 -24.62 -17.30 11.59
N GLY A 14 -24.24 -16.05 11.28
CA GLY A 14 -24.10 -14.95 12.24
C GLY A 14 -22.77 -14.88 13.00
N GLN A 15 -21.90 -15.90 12.87
CA GLN A 15 -20.61 -15.97 13.55
C GLN A 15 -19.60 -14.96 12.97
N ALA A 16 -18.83 -14.30 13.83
CA ALA A 16 -17.72 -13.43 13.44
C ALA A 16 -16.41 -14.22 13.42
N VAL A 17 -15.74 -14.28 12.26
CA VAL A 17 -14.49 -15.01 12.06
C VAL A 17 -13.42 -14.12 11.46
N ASN A 18 -12.16 -14.39 11.78
CA ASN A 18 -11.01 -13.70 11.20
C ASN A 18 -10.89 -13.94 9.68
N SER A 19 -10.30 -12.99 8.96
CA SER A 19 -10.32 -12.97 7.49
C SER A 19 -9.05 -12.37 6.88
N THR A 20 -8.80 -12.68 5.61
CA THR A 20 -7.73 -12.10 4.79
C THR A 20 -8.17 -10.81 4.08
N ARG A 21 -9.34 -10.26 4.43
CA ARG A 21 -9.91 -9.10 3.73
C ARG A 21 -9.05 -7.83 3.90
N ASP A 22 -8.42 -7.65 5.05
CA ASP A 22 -7.54 -6.51 5.27
C ASP A 22 -6.24 -6.62 4.49
N LEU A 23 -5.67 -7.82 4.39
CA LEU A 23 -4.56 -8.10 3.50
C LEU A 23 -4.86 -7.66 2.06
N ILE A 24 -5.95 -8.17 1.46
CA ILE A 24 -6.35 -7.79 0.10
C ILE A 24 -6.60 -6.28 -0.01
N ARG A 25 -7.22 -5.68 1.00
CA ARG A 25 -7.54 -4.24 0.99
C ARG A 25 -6.27 -3.39 0.94
N VAL A 26 -5.31 -3.65 1.81
CA VAL A 26 -4.06 -2.86 1.90
C VAL A 26 -3.22 -3.06 0.64
N MET A 27 -3.00 -4.30 0.21
CA MET A 27 -2.26 -4.60 -1.01
C MET A 27 -2.93 -4.00 -2.26
N GLY A 28 -4.26 -4.03 -2.32
CA GLY A 28 -5.01 -3.41 -3.41
C GLY A 28 -4.94 -1.87 -3.41
N TRP A 29 -4.85 -1.23 -2.24
CA TRP A 29 -4.62 0.23 -2.16
C TRP A 29 -3.23 0.60 -2.64
N ILE A 30 -2.22 -0.14 -2.20
CA ILE A 30 -0.85 0.04 -2.66
C ILE A 30 -0.74 -0.15 -4.16
N GLY A 31 -1.28 -1.26 -4.69
CA GLY A 31 -1.29 -1.52 -6.14
C GLY A 31 -2.01 -0.42 -6.93
N THR A 32 -3.12 0.11 -6.39
CA THR A 32 -3.83 1.23 -7.02
C THR A 32 -2.99 2.50 -7.05
N ALA A 33 -2.32 2.83 -5.94
CA ALA A 33 -1.44 3.99 -5.86
C ALA A 33 -0.28 3.88 -6.86
N LEU A 34 0.32 2.69 -6.99
CA LEU A 34 1.41 2.44 -7.94
C LEU A 34 0.94 2.52 -9.41
N VAL A 35 -0.23 1.97 -9.73
CA VAL A 35 -0.83 2.13 -11.07
C VAL A 35 -1.05 3.61 -11.42
N ALA A 36 -1.54 4.41 -10.47
CA ALA A 36 -1.72 5.84 -10.68
C ALA A 36 -0.38 6.57 -10.82
N LEU A 37 0.58 6.29 -9.95
CA LEU A 37 1.84 7.01 -9.89
C LEU A 37 2.77 6.66 -11.06
N GLN A 38 2.94 5.37 -11.35
CA GLN A 38 3.89 4.89 -12.36
C GLN A 38 3.20 4.66 -13.71
N GLY A 39 2.04 4.00 -13.71
CA GLY A 39 1.28 3.70 -14.93
C GLY A 39 0.50 4.89 -15.48
N LYS A 40 0.30 5.96 -14.70
CA LYS A 40 -0.53 7.13 -15.04
C LYS A 40 -1.97 6.77 -15.41
N GLN A 41 -2.51 5.73 -14.77
CA GLN A 41 -3.87 5.25 -15.02
C GLN A 41 -4.75 5.30 -13.79
N VAL A 42 -6.07 5.37 -14.02
CA VAL A 42 -7.08 5.35 -12.95
C VAL A 42 -7.64 3.94 -12.77
N VAL A 43 -7.64 3.45 -11.53
CA VAL A 43 -8.29 2.18 -11.17
C VAL A 43 -9.73 2.45 -10.73
N SER A 44 -10.69 2.27 -11.64
CA SER A 44 -12.11 2.55 -11.35
C SER A 44 -12.75 1.53 -10.41
N ARG A 45 -12.29 0.28 -10.43
CA ARG A 45 -12.79 -0.81 -9.58
C ARG A 45 -11.65 -1.50 -8.87
N LYS A 46 -11.74 -1.63 -7.55
CA LYS A 46 -10.74 -2.33 -6.72
C LYS A 46 -10.50 -3.79 -7.13
N SER A 47 -11.49 -4.42 -7.76
CA SER A 47 -11.34 -5.78 -8.31
C SER A 47 -10.38 -5.85 -9.49
N ASP A 48 -10.22 -4.76 -10.25
CA ASP A 48 -9.39 -4.70 -11.46
C ASP A 48 -7.93 -4.35 -11.16
N CYS A 49 -7.60 -4.04 -9.90
CA CYS A 49 -6.28 -3.56 -9.50
C CYS A 49 -5.14 -4.47 -9.97
N HIS A 50 -5.20 -5.79 -9.72
CA HIS A 50 -4.12 -6.71 -10.09
C HIS A 50 -3.90 -6.77 -11.60
N ARG A 51 -4.98 -6.78 -12.39
CA ARG A 51 -4.92 -6.76 -13.86
C ARG A 51 -4.34 -5.45 -14.40
N LEU A 52 -4.78 -4.31 -13.87
CA LEU A 52 -4.25 -3.00 -14.27
C LEU A 52 -2.79 -2.83 -13.85
N TYR A 53 -2.42 -3.35 -12.68
CA TYR A 53 -1.03 -3.38 -12.23
C TYR A 53 -0.16 -4.19 -13.19
N ARG A 54 -0.60 -5.40 -13.54
CA ARG A 54 0.08 -6.23 -14.55
C ARG A 54 0.24 -5.52 -15.89
N HIS A 55 -0.77 -4.76 -16.32
CA HIS A 55 -0.73 -4.13 -17.64
C HIS A 55 0.13 -2.85 -17.67
N HIS A 56 0.10 -2.03 -16.62
CA HIS A 56 0.71 -0.70 -16.62
C HIS A 56 1.99 -0.56 -15.81
N VAL A 57 2.22 -1.43 -14.82
CA VAL A 57 3.44 -1.42 -13.99
C VAL A 57 4.32 -2.63 -14.35
N ASN A 58 3.72 -3.82 -14.37
CA ASN A 58 4.33 -5.08 -14.83
C ASN A 58 5.73 -5.41 -14.26
N ASP A 59 5.98 -5.14 -12.99
CA ASP A 59 7.23 -5.50 -12.32
C ASP A 59 7.15 -6.90 -11.65
N GLU A 60 8.14 -7.20 -10.81
CA GLU A 60 8.23 -8.45 -10.04
C GLU A 60 7.06 -8.71 -9.08
N TRP A 61 6.25 -7.68 -8.76
CA TRP A 61 5.13 -7.76 -7.81
C TRP A 61 3.80 -8.05 -8.49
N ALA A 62 3.70 -7.93 -9.81
CA ALA A 62 2.49 -8.27 -10.53
C ALA A 62 2.04 -9.74 -10.29
N PRO A 63 2.93 -10.77 -10.32
CA PRO A 63 2.55 -12.14 -9.97
C PRO A 63 2.07 -12.29 -8.52
N PHE A 64 2.62 -11.49 -7.59
CA PHE A 64 2.20 -11.51 -6.18
C PHE A 64 0.74 -11.03 -6.04
N LEU A 65 0.38 -9.93 -6.70
CA LEU A 65 -0.97 -9.39 -6.63
C LEU A 65 -2.00 -10.34 -7.26
N GLU A 66 -1.64 -11.02 -8.34
CA GLU A 66 -2.48 -12.05 -8.96
C GLU A 66 -2.69 -13.24 -8.01
N GLU A 67 -1.60 -13.78 -7.44
CA GLU A 67 -1.66 -14.87 -6.45
C GLU A 67 -2.53 -14.50 -5.24
N LEU A 68 -2.35 -13.28 -4.74
CA LEU A 68 -3.11 -12.77 -3.61
C LEU A 68 -4.62 -12.77 -3.91
N TYR A 69 -5.04 -12.29 -5.08
CA TYR A 69 -6.45 -12.28 -5.44
C TYR A 69 -6.98 -13.70 -5.68
N GLU A 70 -6.21 -14.56 -6.33
CA GLU A 70 -6.65 -15.93 -6.58
C GLU A 70 -6.84 -16.71 -5.27
N GLN A 71 -5.80 -16.82 -4.44
CA GLN A 71 -5.87 -17.62 -3.23
C GLN A 71 -6.78 -17.00 -2.17
N CYS A 72 -6.58 -15.71 -1.84
CA CYS A 72 -7.30 -15.11 -0.72
C CYS A 72 -8.76 -14.77 -1.07
N ARG A 73 -9.09 -14.36 -2.30
CA ARG A 73 -10.48 -14.01 -2.67
C ARG A 73 -11.21 -15.16 -3.35
N ASN A 74 -10.62 -15.86 -4.31
CA ASN A 74 -11.35 -16.87 -5.08
C ASN A 74 -11.36 -18.21 -4.37
N GLU A 75 -10.20 -18.75 -3.99
CA GLU A 75 -10.09 -20.06 -3.36
C GLU A 75 -10.62 -20.05 -1.92
N TRP A 76 -10.06 -19.18 -1.06
CA TRP A 76 -10.41 -19.16 0.37
C TRP A 76 -11.61 -18.28 0.70
N ARG A 77 -12.15 -17.54 -0.27
CA ARG A 77 -13.31 -16.65 -0.09
C ARG A 77 -13.16 -15.69 1.10
N TYR A 78 -11.96 -15.17 1.27
CA TYR A 78 -11.50 -14.32 2.38
C TYR A 78 -11.36 -15.00 3.74
N LEU A 79 -11.65 -16.29 3.86
CA LEU A 79 -11.53 -17.01 5.13
C LEU A 79 -10.07 -17.37 5.40
N ILE A 80 -9.73 -17.49 6.68
CA ILE A 80 -8.43 -18.06 7.07
C ILE A 80 -8.54 -19.57 6.93
N PRO A 81 -7.65 -20.22 6.15
CA PRO A 81 -7.69 -21.66 5.99
C PRO A 81 -7.29 -22.37 7.30
N THR A 82 -7.85 -23.55 7.52
CA THR A 82 -7.59 -24.37 8.72
C THR A 82 -6.50 -25.42 8.48
N GLY A 83 -6.34 -25.88 7.24
CA GLY A 83 -5.35 -26.87 6.83
C GLY A 83 -3.90 -26.39 7.00
N ALA A 84 -3.00 -27.31 7.33
CA ALA A 84 -1.61 -26.97 7.65
C ALA A 84 -0.87 -26.40 6.42
N ARG A 85 -1.12 -26.95 5.23
CA ARG A 85 -0.50 -26.53 3.97
C ARG A 85 -0.96 -25.13 3.57
N GLU A 86 -2.26 -24.89 3.60
CA GLU A 86 -2.87 -23.62 3.25
C GLU A 86 -2.48 -22.52 4.27
N ARG A 87 -2.33 -22.87 5.56
CA ARG A 87 -1.77 -21.93 6.55
C ARG A 87 -0.31 -21.60 6.31
N ALA A 88 0.48 -22.54 5.78
CA ALA A 88 1.84 -22.24 5.34
C ALA A 88 1.82 -21.29 4.12
N ALA A 89 0.93 -21.53 3.15
CA ALA A 89 0.74 -20.64 2.00
C ALA A 89 0.32 -19.22 2.43
N LEU A 90 -0.67 -19.08 3.32
CA LEU A 90 -1.08 -17.77 3.84
C LEU A 90 0.08 -17.05 4.55
N ARG A 91 0.92 -17.76 5.30
CA ARG A 91 2.10 -17.14 5.92
C ARG A 91 3.10 -16.64 4.88
N ALA A 92 3.33 -17.40 3.81
CA ALA A 92 4.19 -16.96 2.72
C ALA A 92 3.62 -15.72 2.00
N ILE A 93 2.31 -15.67 1.76
CA ILE A 93 1.65 -14.48 1.20
C ILE A 93 1.86 -13.27 2.13
N CYS A 94 1.63 -13.42 3.44
CA CYS A 94 1.85 -12.32 4.39
C CYS A 94 3.31 -11.83 4.41
N GLN A 95 4.28 -12.73 4.25
CA GLN A 95 5.68 -12.35 4.15
C GLN A 95 5.98 -11.56 2.87
N ARG A 96 5.41 -11.99 1.73
CA ARG A 96 5.52 -11.24 0.46
C ARG A 96 4.81 -9.89 0.53
N ALA A 97 3.69 -9.81 1.25
CA ALA A 97 2.94 -8.58 1.47
C ALA A 97 3.79 -7.51 2.17
N LEU A 98 4.52 -7.91 3.23
CA LEU A 98 5.45 -7.00 3.92
C LEU A 98 6.55 -6.48 2.97
N ALA A 99 7.09 -7.36 2.11
CA ALA A 99 8.10 -6.96 1.15
C ALA A 99 7.54 -6.00 0.08
N PHE A 100 6.29 -6.21 -0.35
CA PHE A 100 5.59 -5.30 -1.26
C PHE A 100 5.28 -3.94 -0.63
N GLU A 101 4.90 -3.91 0.66
CA GLU A 101 4.74 -2.68 1.42
C GLU A 101 6.04 -1.88 1.47
N ASN A 102 7.16 -2.55 1.77
CA ASN A 102 8.47 -1.90 1.77
C ASN A 102 8.84 -1.36 0.38
N HIS A 103 8.56 -2.11 -0.69
CA HIS A 103 8.75 -1.65 -2.06
C HIS A 103 7.97 -0.36 -2.34
N PHE A 104 6.68 -0.33 -1.96
CA PHE A 104 5.86 0.87 -2.07
C PHE A 104 6.41 2.05 -1.25
N LEU A 105 6.84 1.82 -0.01
CA LEU A 105 7.39 2.88 0.84
C LEU A 105 8.64 3.52 0.23
N GLN A 106 9.49 2.74 -0.45
CA GLN A 106 10.65 3.29 -1.16
C GLN A 106 10.24 4.19 -2.33
N ILE A 107 9.24 3.78 -3.11
CA ILE A 107 8.71 4.60 -4.21
C ILE A 107 8.02 5.85 -3.67
N TYR A 108 7.20 5.71 -2.64
CA TYR A 108 6.49 6.83 -2.02
C TYR A 108 7.46 7.85 -1.42
N LYS A 109 8.55 7.39 -0.80
CA LYS A 109 9.62 8.26 -0.32
C LYS A 109 10.19 9.11 -1.47
N GLN A 110 10.55 8.50 -2.59
CA GLN A 110 11.09 9.24 -3.74
C GLN A 110 10.11 10.27 -4.28
N PHE A 111 8.84 9.90 -4.39
CA PHE A 111 7.77 10.81 -4.78
C PHE A 111 7.66 11.99 -3.81
N LEU A 112 7.59 11.73 -2.51
CA LEU A 112 7.48 12.77 -1.48
C LEU A 112 8.66 13.75 -1.51
N LEU A 113 9.89 13.25 -1.65
CA LEU A 113 11.08 14.11 -1.75
C LEU A 113 11.01 15.01 -2.99
N ALA A 114 10.51 14.49 -4.12
CA ALA A 114 10.30 15.28 -5.33
C ALA A 114 9.23 16.36 -5.12
N GLU A 115 8.12 16.07 -4.43
CA GLU A 115 7.09 17.06 -4.10
C GLU A 115 7.61 18.16 -3.17
N LEU A 116 8.36 17.79 -2.12
CA LEU A 116 8.92 18.74 -1.15
C LEU A 116 9.98 19.67 -1.78
N THR A 117 10.72 19.18 -2.77
CA THR A 117 11.75 19.96 -3.47
C THR A 117 11.25 20.64 -4.75
N ALA A 118 10.01 20.39 -5.16
CA ALA A 118 9.45 20.98 -6.36
C ALA A 118 9.39 22.51 -6.24
N ASN A 119 9.66 23.22 -7.35
CA ASN A 119 9.51 24.68 -7.46
C ASN A 119 8.03 25.13 -7.58
N ALA A 120 7.08 24.27 -7.20
CA ALA A 120 5.66 24.55 -7.21
C ALA A 120 5.16 24.63 -5.76
N GLU A 121 4.79 25.83 -5.32
CA GLU A 121 4.39 26.13 -3.94
C GLU A 121 3.20 25.28 -3.49
N GLU A 122 2.17 25.10 -4.33
CA GLU A 122 1.00 24.27 -4.01
C GLU A 122 1.36 22.81 -3.74
N ARG A 123 2.25 22.24 -4.56
CA ARG A 123 2.71 20.84 -4.42
C ARG A 123 3.51 20.65 -3.14
N ARG A 124 4.39 21.61 -2.84
CA ARG A 124 5.18 21.62 -1.61
C ARG A 124 4.30 21.77 -0.38
N ALA A 125 3.36 22.72 -0.38
CA ALA A 125 2.42 22.93 0.71
C ALA A 125 1.55 21.69 0.97
N HIS A 126 1.08 21.04 -0.10
CA HIS A 126 0.36 19.77 0.02
C HIS A 126 1.22 18.67 0.65
N ALA A 127 2.48 18.51 0.20
CA ALA A 127 3.40 17.53 0.75
C ALA A 127 3.70 17.77 2.25
N LEU A 128 3.89 19.03 2.66
CA LEU A 128 4.06 19.41 4.06
C LEU A 128 2.83 19.05 4.90
N TRP A 129 1.63 19.41 4.42
CA TRP A 129 0.36 19.05 5.08
C TRP A 129 0.21 17.54 5.26
N VAL A 130 0.57 16.74 4.23
CA VAL A 130 0.55 15.27 4.34
C VAL A 130 1.53 14.79 5.42
N GLN A 131 2.73 15.37 5.51
CA GLN A 131 3.74 15.00 6.50
C GLN A 131 3.34 15.37 7.94
N GLU A 132 2.57 16.43 8.16
CA GLU A 132 2.01 16.74 9.47
C GLU A 132 0.97 15.71 9.92
N LYS A 133 0.16 15.20 8.99
CA LYS A 133 -0.91 14.24 9.29
C LYS A 133 -0.41 12.80 9.39
N LEU A 134 0.52 12.43 8.53
CA LEU A 134 1.04 11.08 8.37
C LEU A 134 2.56 11.14 8.15
N PRO A 135 3.34 11.39 9.22
CA PRO A 135 4.77 11.61 9.10
C PRO A 135 5.46 10.32 8.63
N LEU A 136 6.19 10.44 7.53
CA LEU A 136 7.17 9.43 7.16
C LEU A 136 8.44 9.75 7.97
N GLN A 137 8.74 8.93 8.98
CA GLN A 137 9.91 9.07 9.84
C GLN A 137 11.20 8.66 9.12
N ASP A 138 11.48 9.30 7.99
CA ASP A 138 12.70 9.12 7.22
C ASP A 138 13.64 10.32 7.45
N PRO A 139 14.93 10.11 7.77
CA PRO A 139 15.85 11.20 8.05
C PRO A 139 15.97 12.23 6.92
N GLN A 140 15.84 11.81 5.66
CA GLN A 140 15.96 12.73 4.53
C GLN A 140 14.72 13.60 4.36
N SER A 141 13.51 13.05 4.57
CA SER A 141 12.28 13.86 4.54
C SER A 141 12.29 14.90 5.66
N LEU A 142 12.68 14.51 6.89
CA LEU A 142 12.75 15.41 8.03
C LEU A 142 13.73 16.59 7.79
N ALA A 143 14.93 16.32 7.28
CA ALA A 143 15.92 17.36 7.00
C ALA A 143 15.43 18.38 5.95
N ILE A 144 14.68 17.93 4.94
CA ILE A 144 14.10 18.82 3.93
C ILE A 144 12.98 19.67 4.54
N ILE A 145 12.10 19.07 5.35
CA ILE A 145 11.02 19.79 6.04
C ILE A 145 11.59 20.90 6.92
N GLU A 146 12.64 20.61 7.71
CA GLU A 146 13.33 21.61 8.53
C GLU A 146 13.93 22.74 7.69
N THR A 147 14.53 22.41 6.56
CA THR A 147 15.10 23.40 5.63
C THR A 147 14.03 24.30 5.02
N VAL A 148 12.88 23.74 4.63
CA VAL A 148 11.75 24.50 4.06
C VAL A 148 11.12 25.39 5.13
N ALA A 149 10.86 24.87 6.32
CA ALA A 149 10.30 25.63 7.44
C ALA A 149 11.24 26.75 7.94
N GLY A 150 12.56 26.54 7.84
CA GLY A 150 13.57 27.56 8.15
C GLY A 150 13.60 28.71 7.13
N ARG A 151 13.36 28.43 5.85
CA ARG A 151 13.31 29.46 4.78
C ARG A 151 12.09 30.37 4.91
N GLU A 152 10.95 29.85 5.36
CA GLU A 152 9.74 30.65 5.58
C GLU A 152 9.87 31.62 6.76
N LYS A 153 10.73 31.32 7.75
CA LYS A 153 10.99 32.20 8.90
C LYS A 153 12.04 33.28 8.68
N GLY A 154 12.82 33.19 7.59
CA GLY A 154 13.92 34.12 7.27
C GLY A 154 13.54 35.28 6.34
N CYS A 155 12.26 35.41 5.97
CA CYS A 155 11.75 36.46 5.09
C CYS A 155 10.91 37.48 5.89
N HIS A 156 11.51 38.10 6.90
CA HIS A 156 10.96 39.25 7.62
C HIS A 156 12.06 40.25 7.94
#